data_AF-A0A3Q9EUM3-F1
#
_entry.id   AF-A0A3Q9EUM3-F1
#
_cell.length_a   1.000
_cell.length_b   1.000
_cell.length_c   1.000
_cell.angle_alpha   90.00
_cell.angle_beta   90.00
_cell.angle_gamma   90.00
#
_symmetry.space_group_name_H-M   'P 1'
#
loop_
_entity.id
_entity.type
_entity.pdbx_description
1 polymer ?
#
loop_
_entity_poly.entity_id
_entity_poly.type
_entity_poly.pdbx_seq_one_letter_code
_entity_poly.pdbx_strand_id
1 'polypeptide(L)'
;MSHTDDTTLPTLPEREAHEQPTAAPRQRTRKVTIGSVVTTLVLSIFATLLGPLGVLSSANAADGHITWKIGDSDPNSPTSYVQVVKAIRNAVNAQDPTVPGAGYQVMHTDTTARQTYVDIDVEDAYSDAYVRVRMRASDMYLMGWWANDGRYHYADDSQASSSNSTPAPFDEDYGSLEQKGGTTRYDVTYSEVSLSNAVHSLLKAGDDRDQARAFLMMAQTLAEGSRFRPIAEFFHLASAPNVQETRLPWQLVDMENSWGQLSERFNTQMKNQQSEPASSALWIWSFNRKTGEWVKIFLNDPKTFAAYCLLIALGKYVPKSG
;
A
#
# COMPACT_ATOMS: atom_id res chain seq x y z
N MET A 1 48.79 52.64 -4.23
CA MET A 1 48.28 51.80 -5.32
C MET A 1 46.83 51.49 -5.00
N SER A 2 45.92 52.24 -5.62
CA SER A 2 44.48 52.16 -5.40
C SER A 2 43.87 51.54 -6.64
N HIS A 3 43.19 50.41 -6.50
CA HIS A 3 42.43 49.77 -7.57
C HIS A 3 40.97 49.78 -7.13
N THR A 4 40.19 50.60 -7.82
CA THR A 4 38.74 50.71 -7.72
C THR A 4 38.20 49.99 -8.95
N ASP A 5 37.64 48.79 -8.76
CA ASP A 5 36.87 48.12 -9.81
C ASP A 5 35.40 48.42 -9.61
N ASP A 6 34.90 49.19 -10.58
CA ASP A 6 33.52 49.57 -10.82
C ASP A 6 32.83 48.40 -11.54
N THR A 7 31.85 47.77 -10.90
CA THR A 7 31.04 46.71 -11.53
C THR A 7 29.62 47.21 -11.71
N THR A 8 29.37 47.73 -12.91
CA THR A 8 28.06 48.10 -13.42
C THR A 8 27.22 46.84 -13.69
N LEU A 9 26.06 46.75 -13.05
CA LEU A 9 25.08 45.69 -13.28
C LEU A 9 24.33 45.90 -14.60
N PRO A 10 24.09 44.85 -15.41
CA PRO A 10 23.25 44.94 -16.59
C PRO A 10 21.76 44.95 -16.21
N THR A 11 21.05 45.96 -16.70
CA THR A 11 19.59 46.09 -16.69
C THR A 11 18.96 44.98 -17.54
N LEU A 12 18.08 44.20 -16.93
CA LEU A 12 17.24 43.21 -17.60
C LEU A 12 16.13 43.91 -18.39
N PRO A 13 15.78 43.40 -19.60
CA PRO A 13 14.72 43.97 -20.40
C PRO A 13 13.33 43.70 -19.80
N GLU A 14 12.52 44.73 -19.91
CA GLU A 14 11.10 44.84 -19.61
C GLU A 14 10.32 43.70 -20.28
N ARG A 15 9.69 42.83 -19.46
CA ARG A 15 8.77 41.81 -19.95
C ARG A 15 7.46 42.47 -20.34
N GLU A 16 7.19 42.48 -21.63
CA GLU A 16 5.90 42.81 -22.23
C GLU A 16 4.78 41.96 -21.61
N ALA A 17 3.70 42.65 -21.20
CA ALA A 17 2.48 42.04 -20.72
C ALA A 17 1.75 41.37 -21.90
N HIS A 18 1.70 40.04 -21.88
CA HIS A 18 0.81 39.30 -22.77
C HIS A 18 -0.64 39.41 -22.26
N GLU A 19 -1.46 40.13 -23.03
CA GLU A 19 -2.92 40.12 -22.95
C GLU A 19 -3.43 38.68 -23.13
N GLN A 20 -4.15 38.17 -22.12
CA GLN A 20 -4.93 36.94 -22.25
C GLN A 20 -6.29 37.24 -22.90
N PRO A 21 -6.66 36.56 -23.99
CA PRO A 21 -8.00 36.68 -24.55
C PRO A 21 -9.03 36.03 -23.62
N THR A 22 -10.07 36.80 -23.32
CA THR A 22 -11.22 36.43 -22.49
C THR A 22 -12.03 35.33 -23.19
N ALA A 23 -12.01 34.11 -22.66
CA ALA A 23 -12.84 33.02 -23.15
C ALA A 23 -14.27 33.13 -22.59
N ALA A 24 -15.26 33.26 -23.48
CA ALA A 24 -16.67 33.28 -23.14
C ALA A 24 -17.18 31.92 -22.59
N PRO A 25 -18.13 31.91 -21.65
CA PRO A 25 -18.66 30.66 -21.09
C PRO A 25 -19.61 29.97 -22.09
N ARG A 26 -19.20 28.79 -22.59
CA ARG A 26 -20.10 27.87 -23.30
C ARG A 26 -20.98 27.11 -22.29
N GLN A 27 -22.23 27.54 -22.16
CA GLN A 27 -23.27 26.75 -21.50
C GLN A 27 -23.54 25.46 -22.31
N ARG A 28 -23.14 24.31 -21.78
CA ARG A 28 -23.59 22.99 -22.27
C ARG A 28 -24.86 22.59 -21.50
N THR A 29 -25.99 22.65 -22.17
CA THR A 29 -27.27 22.06 -21.73
C THR A 29 -27.17 20.53 -21.74
N ARG A 30 -27.19 19.92 -20.54
CA ARG A 30 -27.38 18.47 -20.38
C ARG A 30 -28.86 18.13 -20.62
N LYS A 31 -29.13 17.25 -21.60
CA LYS A 31 -30.43 16.55 -21.68
C LYS A 31 -30.30 15.25 -20.89
N VAL A 32 -30.88 15.22 -19.71
CA VAL A 32 -31.08 14.01 -18.91
C VAL A 32 -32.32 13.32 -19.48
N THR A 33 -32.16 12.12 -20.02
CA THR A 33 -33.27 11.27 -20.44
C THR A 33 -33.43 10.19 -19.38
N ILE A 34 -34.52 10.29 -18.61
CA ILE A 34 -34.93 9.30 -17.62
C ILE A 34 -35.65 8.18 -18.38
N GLY A 35 -34.99 7.03 -18.52
CA GLY A 35 -35.58 5.79 -19.02
C GLY A 35 -35.70 4.80 -17.89
N SER A 36 -36.92 4.64 -17.37
CA SER A 36 -37.29 3.60 -16.41
C SER A 36 -37.41 2.26 -17.13
N VAL A 37 -36.72 1.22 -16.65
CA VAL A 37 -37.05 -0.18 -16.98
C VAL A 37 -37.12 -0.96 -15.68
N VAL A 38 -38.36 -1.24 -15.28
CA VAL A 38 -38.75 -2.23 -14.30
C VAL A 38 -38.82 -3.57 -15.01
N THR A 39 -38.04 -4.56 -14.58
CA THR A 39 -38.40 -5.99 -14.77
C THR A 39 -37.87 -6.80 -13.60
N THR A 40 -38.74 -7.67 -13.09
CA THR A 40 -38.69 -8.34 -11.78
C THR A 40 -38.47 -9.85 -11.94
N LEU A 41 -37.91 -10.49 -10.90
CA LEU A 41 -38.07 -11.91 -10.47
C LEU A 41 -37.19 -12.96 -11.23
N VAL A 42 -36.58 -14.01 -10.65
CA VAL A 42 -36.95 -14.95 -9.57
C VAL A 42 -35.72 -15.59 -8.87
N LEU A 43 -35.92 -15.94 -7.59
CA LEU A 43 -35.16 -16.77 -6.64
C LEU A 43 -34.34 -17.97 -7.18
N SER A 44 -33.23 -18.24 -6.49
CA SER A 44 -32.98 -19.58 -5.93
C SER A 44 -32.17 -19.53 -4.63
N ILE A 45 -32.83 -19.97 -3.56
CA ILE A 45 -32.32 -20.23 -2.21
C ILE A 45 -31.46 -21.49 -2.24
N PHE A 46 -30.21 -21.40 -1.75
CA PHE A 46 -29.55 -22.52 -1.08
C PHE A 46 -28.94 -22.02 0.22
N ALA A 47 -29.66 -22.31 1.30
CA ALA A 47 -29.13 -22.31 2.66
C ALA A 47 -28.65 -23.73 2.96
N THR A 48 -27.34 -23.92 3.13
CA THR A 48 -26.79 -25.01 3.94
C THR A 48 -25.48 -24.57 4.59
N LEU A 49 -25.46 -24.69 5.91
CA LEU A 49 -24.35 -24.58 6.87
C LEU A 49 -23.92 -23.17 7.35
N LEU A 50 -24.59 -22.78 8.44
CA LEU A 50 -24.21 -21.73 9.38
C LEU A 50 -22.89 -22.07 10.10
N GLY A 51 -21.80 -21.44 9.66
CA GLY A 51 -20.68 -20.97 10.50
C GLY A 51 -20.70 -19.44 10.52
N PRO A 52 -20.01 -18.74 11.45
CA PRO A 52 -20.24 -17.31 11.72
C PRO A 52 -19.69 -16.43 10.59
N LEU A 53 -20.45 -16.32 9.51
CA LEU A 53 -20.17 -15.50 8.34
C LEU A 53 -20.88 -14.16 8.48
N GLY A 54 -20.28 -13.27 9.25
CA GLY A 54 -20.41 -11.84 9.01
C GLY A 54 -19.57 -11.48 7.79
N VAL A 55 -19.98 -11.88 6.59
CA VAL A 55 -19.41 -11.32 5.36
C VAL A 55 -19.96 -9.91 5.27
N LEU A 56 -19.27 -8.98 5.94
CA LEU A 56 -19.43 -7.56 5.66
C LEU A 56 -19.32 -7.41 4.15
N SER A 57 -20.20 -6.63 3.53
CA SER A 57 -20.08 -6.19 2.14
C SER A 57 -18.76 -5.46 1.99
N SER A 58 -17.68 -6.23 1.83
CA SER A 58 -16.36 -5.73 1.54
C SER A 58 -16.46 -5.12 0.15
N ALA A 59 -16.19 -3.82 0.06
CA ALA A 59 -15.76 -3.12 -1.14
C ALA A 59 -15.64 -4.04 -2.37
N ASN A 60 -16.75 -4.24 -3.09
CA ASN A 60 -16.77 -5.11 -4.27
C ASN A 60 -17.01 -4.20 -5.46
N ALA A 61 -15.95 -3.93 -6.22
CA ALA A 61 -16.07 -3.54 -7.61
C ALA A 61 -16.82 -4.65 -8.37
N ALA A 62 -17.46 -4.31 -9.49
CA ALA A 62 -18.30 -5.25 -10.25
C ALA A 62 -17.54 -6.53 -10.73
N ASP A 63 -16.22 -6.49 -10.72
CA ASP A 63 -15.30 -7.56 -11.12
C ASP A 63 -14.62 -8.29 -9.94
N GLY A 64 -14.89 -7.88 -8.69
CA GLY A 64 -14.40 -8.57 -7.49
C GLY A 64 -12.96 -8.23 -7.08
N HIS A 65 -12.34 -7.20 -7.68
CA HIS A 65 -11.02 -6.73 -7.27
C HIS A 65 -11.11 -5.76 -6.09
N ILE A 66 -10.02 -5.67 -5.33
CA ILE A 66 -9.89 -4.66 -4.27
C ILE A 66 -9.53 -3.35 -4.95
N THR A 67 -10.33 -2.30 -4.76
CA THR A 67 -10.07 -0.99 -5.36
C THR A 67 -9.63 0.02 -4.32
N TRP A 68 -8.52 0.72 -4.59
CA TRP A 68 -8.06 1.87 -3.82
C TRP A 68 -8.14 3.13 -4.68
N LYS A 69 -8.86 4.15 -4.19
CA LYS A 69 -8.82 5.49 -4.76
C LYS A 69 -7.82 6.35 -3.99
N ILE A 70 -6.74 6.78 -4.64
CA ILE A 70 -5.78 7.72 -4.02
C ILE A 70 -6.52 9.03 -3.70
N GLY A 71 -6.25 9.63 -2.54
CA GLY A 71 -6.98 10.82 -2.08
C GLY A 71 -8.30 10.51 -1.35
N ASP A 72 -8.81 9.28 -1.41
CA ASP A 72 -10.01 8.91 -0.66
C ASP A 72 -9.72 8.79 0.84
N SER A 73 -10.09 9.85 1.57
CA SER A 73 -9.84 10.01 3.00
C SER A 73 -11.03 9.64 3.88
N ASP A 74 -12.19 9.27 3.31
CA ASP A 74 -13.32 8.79 4.11
C ASP A 74 -13.02 7.37 4.62
N PRO A 75 -12.77 7.15 5.92
CA PRO A 75 -12.39 5.83 6.45
C PRO A 75 -13.50 4.78 6.29
N ASN A 76 -14.73 5.18 5.98
CA ASN A 76 -15.84 4.26 5.71
C ASN A 76 -16.03 3.98 4.22
N SER A 77 -15.38 4.74 3.34
CA SER A 77 -15.44 4.50 1.91
C SER A 77 -14.77 3.16 1.60
N PRO A 78 -15.42 2.29 0.80
CA PRO A 78 -14.86 1.00 0.41
C PRO A 78 -13.52 1.14 -0.32
N THR A 79 -13.29 2.28 -0.98
CA THR A 79 -12.09 2.60 -1.74
C THR A 79 -11.03 3.35 -0.94
N SER A 80 -11.29 3.65 0.33
CA SER A 80 -10.30 4.29 1.19
C SER A 80 -9.15 3.34 1.50
N TYR A 81 -7.95 3.91 1.66
CA TYR A 81 -6.73 3.13 1.92
C TYR A 81 -6.87 2.20 3.14
N VAL A 82 -7.57 2.63 4.19
CA VAL A 82 -7.80 1.81 5.40
C VAL A 82 -8.65 0.57 5.09
N GLN A 83 -9.72 0.72 4.29
CA GLN A 83 -10.57 -0.41 3.90
C GLN A 83 -9.86 -1.34 2.93
N VAL A 84 -9.05 -0.80 2.02
CA VAL A 84 -8.19 -1.57 1.09
C VAL A 84 -7.22 -2.45 1.86
N VAL A 85 -6.45 -1.88 2.79
CA VAL A 85 -5.51 -2.66 3.63
C VAL A 85 -6.23 -3.74 4.41
N LYS A 86 -7.43 -3.46 4.94
CA LYS A 86 -8.26 -4.46 5.61
C LYS A 86 -8.72 -5.56 4.65
N ALA A 87 -9.13 -5.21 3.43
CA ALA A 87 -9.54 -6.16 2.41
C ALA A 87 -8.39 -7.06 1.98
N ILE A 88 -7.18 -6.51 1.77
CA ILE A 88 -5.97 -7.29 1.46
C ILE A 88 -5.70 -8.29 2.58
N ARG A 89 -5.66 -7.83 3.84
CA ARG A 89 -5.45 -8.69 5.00
C ARG A 89 -6.46 -9.83 5.07
N ASN A 90 -7.74 -9.54 4.83
CA ASN A 90 -8.78 -10.56 4.83
C ASN A 90 -8.60 -11.57 3.68
N ALA A 91 -8.21 -11.09 2.49
CA ALA A 91 -8.04 -11.93 1.31
C ALA A 91 -6.85 -12.89 1.42
N VAL A 92 -5.77 -12.48 2.09
CA VAL A 92 -4.56 -13.31 2.28
C VAL A 92 -4.56 -14.14 3.56
N ASN A 93 -5.55 -13.93 4.44
CA ASN A 93 -5.58 -14.59 5.74
C ASN A 93 -5.85 -16.10 5.63
N ALA A 94 -5.03 -16.90 6.28
CA ALA A 94 -5.22 -18.34 6.42
C ALA A 94 -6.48 -18.68 7.25
N GLN A 95 -6.99 -19.91 7.08
CA GLN A 95 -8.29 -20.34 7.60
C GLN A 95 -8.43 -20.29 9.14
N ASP A 96 -7.34 -20.34 9.90
CA ASP A 96 -7.37 -20.28 11.37
C ASP A 96 -6.46 -19.16 11.91
N PRO A 97 -6.97 -17.96 12.15
CA PRO A 97 -6.18 -16.87 12.70
C PRO A 97 -6.01 -16.95 14.23
N THR A 98 -6.40 -18.04 14.90
CA THR A 98 -6.39 -18.11 16.36
C THR A 98 -4.97 -18.33 16.90
N VAL A 99 -4.62 -17.60 17.98
CA VAL A 99 -3.36 -17.77 18.70
C VAL A 99 -3.64 -18.41 20.06
N PRO A 100 -3.18 -19.66 20.30
CA PRO A 100 -3.36 -20.34 21.58
C PRO A 100 -2.88 -19.50 22.77
N GLY A 101 -3.75 -19.30 23.76
CA GLY A 101 -3.45 -18.59 25.01
C GLY A 101 -3.36 -17.06 24.91
N ALA A 102 -3.52 -16.48 23.71
CA ALA A 102 -3.56 -15.04 23.53
C ALA A 102 -4.97 -14.47 23.78
N GLY A 103 -6.02 -15.24 23.44
CA GLY A 103 -7.42 -14.77 23.52
C GLY A 103 -7.81 -13.81 22.40
N TYR A 104 -7.02 -13.75 21.33
CA TYR A 104 -7.27 -12.90 20.18
C TYR A 104 -6.63 -13.50 18.91
N GLN A 105 -7.02 -12.95 17.75
CA GLN A 105 -6.63 -13.46 16.44
C GLN A 105 -5.43 -12.69 15.85
N VAL A 106 -4.52 -13.40 15.21
CA VAL A 106 -3.42 -12.85 14.41
C VAL A 106 -3.57 -13.36 12.99
N MET A 107 -3.84 -12.44 12.07
CA MET A 107 -3.89 -12.75 10.65
C MET A 107 -2.51 -13.13 10.16
N HIS A 108 -2.42 -14.23 9.41
CA HIS A 108 -1.19 -14.72 8.81
C HIS A 108 -1.49 -15.31 7.44
N THR A 109 -0.48 -15.34 6.58
CA THR A 109 -0.61 -15.88 5.24
C THR A 109 -0.51 -17.41 5.24
N ASP A 110 -1.15 -18.05 4.26
CA ASP A 110 -0.91 -19.47 3.96
C ASP A 110 0.33 -19.58 3.06
N THR A 111 1.45 -20.05 3.63
CA THR A 111 2.72 -20.18 2.90
C THR A 111 2.67 -21.17 1.73
N THR A 112 1.65 -22.02 1.65
CA THR A 112 1.43 -22.96 0.55
C THR A 112 0.66 -22.35 -0.62
N ALA A 113 -0.02 -21.22 -0.42
CA ALA A 113 -0.85 -20.54 -1.41
C ALA A 113 -0.05 -19.74 -2.46
N ARG A 114 1.06 -20.28 -2.95
CA ARG A 114 2.01 -19.59 -3.86
C ARG A 114 1.45 -19.26 -5.24
N GLN A 115 0.38 -19.95 -5.63
CA GLN A 115 -0.33 -19.76 -6.90
C GLN A 115 -1.66 -19.00 -6.70
N THR A 116 -1.89 -18.48 -5.49
CA THR A 116 -3.06 -17.66 -5.18
C THR A 116 -2.64 -16.21 -5.15
N TYR A 117 -3.44 -15.36 -5.80
CA TYR A 117 -3.14 -13.95 -5.95
C TYR A 117 -4.33 -13.08 -5.56
N VAL A 118 -4.03 -11.86 -5.13
CA VAL A 118 -4.98 -10.79 -4.86
C VAL A 118 -4.68 -9.68 -5.87
N ASP A 119 -5.66 -9.36 -6.70
CA ASP A 119 -5.58 -8.26 -7.66
C ASP A 119 -6.17 -6.99 -7.02
N ILE A 120 -5.42 -5.89 -7.14
CA ILE A 120 -5.70 -4.61 -6.50
C ILE A 120 -5.67 -3.52 -7.58
N ASP A 121 -6.80 -2.85 -7.77
CA ASP A 121 -6.91 -1.69 -8.67
C ASP A 121 -6.56 -0.43 -7.89
N VAL A 122 -5.44 0.21 -8.25
CA VAL A 122 -5.01 1.48 -7.67
C VAL A 122 -5.39 2.60 -8.62
N GLU A 123 -6.43 3.33 -8.28
CA GLU A 123 -6.94 4.44 -9.07
C GLU A 123 -6.22 5.75 -8.74
N ASP A 124 -5.92 6.49 -9.80
CA ASP A 124 -5.42 7.86 -9.77
C ASP A 124 -6.37 8.78 -8.98
N ALA A 125 -5.81 9.78 -8.27
CA ALA A 125 -6.62 10.69 -7.47
C ALA A 125 -7.44 11.68 -8.32
N TYR A 126 -6.99 11.98 -9.54
CA TYR A 126 -7.49 13.11 -10.35
C TYR A 126 -8.25 12.67 -11.60
N SER A 127 -8.35 11.37 -11.86
CA SER A 127 -8.98 10.77 -13.03
C SER A 127 -9.51 9.37 -12.73
N ASP A 128 -10.14 8.73 -13.71
CA ASP A 128 -10.61 7.34 -13.62
C ASP A 128 -9.53 6.33 -14.10
N ALA A 129 -8.29 6.79 -14.31
CA ALA A 129 -7.18 5.91 -14.64
C ALA A 129 -6.81 5.04 -13.43
N TYR A 130 -6.45 3.79 -13.67
CA TYR A 130 -5.97 2.90 -12.63
C TYR A 130 -4.90 1.96 -13.15
N VAL A 131 -4.08 1.44 -12.23
CA VAL A 131 -3.18 0.32 -12.50
C VAL A 131 -3.64 -0.86 -11.67
N ARG A 132 -3.77 -2.04 -12.30
CA ARG A 132 -4.04 -3.29 -11.59
C ARG A 132 -2.74 -3.92 -11.17
N VAL A 133 -2.52 -4.06 -9.88
CA VAL A 133 -1.34 -4.69 -9.29
C VAL A 133 -1.73 -6.06 -8.74
N ARG A 134 -0.86 -7.05 -8.89
CA ARG A 134 -1.07 -8.41 -8.36
C ARG A 134 -0.14 -8.68 -7.21
N MET A 135 -0.73 -9.12 -6.11
CA MET A 135 -0.03 -9.55 -4.91
C MET A 135 -0.16 -11.05 -4.73
N ARG A 136 0.93 -11.76 -4.41
CA ARG A 136 0.89 -13.19 -4.07
C ARG A 136 0.40 -13.38 -2.64
N ALA A 137 -0.61 -14.23 -2.45
CA ALA A 137 -1.26 -14.38 -1.14
C ALA A 137 -0.35 -15.03 -0.08
N SER A 138 0.61 -15.88 -0.48
CA SER A 138 1.46 -16.62 0.47
C SER A 138 2.44 -15.77 1.25
N ASP A 139 2.89 -14.65 0.67
CA ASP A 139 3.91 -13.79 1.25
C ASP A 139 3.66 -12.29 1.04
N MET A 140 2.57 -11.91 0.36
CA MET A 140 2.19 -10.54 0.08
C MET A 140 3.20 -9.77 -0.79
N TYR A 141 4.08 -10.47 -1.53
CA TYR A 141 4.93 -9.79 -2.52
C TYR A 141 4.10 -9.35 -3.72
N LEU A 142 4.40 -8.14 -4.21
CA LEU A 142 3.88 -7.69 -5.48
C LEU A 142 4.61 -8.43 -6.58
N MET A 143 3.86 -9.11 -7.43
CA MET A 143 4.40 -9.95 -8.49
C MET A 143 4.50 -9.20 -9.82
N GLY A 144 3.77 -8.10 -9.96
CA GLY A 144 3.73 -7.32 -11.18
C GLY A 144 2.45 -6.50 -11.32
N TRP A 145 2.22 -5.92 -12.51
CA TRP A 145 1.06 -5.08 -12.80
C TRP A 145 0.56 -5.24 -14.24
N TRP A 146 -0.70 -4.87 -14.47
CA TRP A 146 -1.29 -4.75 -15.81
C TRP A 146 -1.15 -3.32 -16.33
N ALA A 147 -0.60 -3.16 -17.53
CA ALA A 147 -0.36 -1.86 -18.15
C ALA A 147 -1.30 -1.58 -19.34
N ASN A 148 -1.28 -0.34 -19.85
CA ASN A 148 -2.12 0.10 -20.99
C ASN A 148 -1.72 -0.54 -22.32
N ASP A 149 -0.56 -1.19 -22.40
CA ASP A 149 -0.15 -1.98 -23.56
C ASP A 149 -0.88 -3.32 -23.67
N GLY A 150 -1.75 -3.64 -22.70
CA GLY A 150 -2.51 -4.88 -22.66
C GLY A 150 -1.67 -6.09 -22.23
N ARG A 151 -0.57 -5.85 -21.50
CA ARG A 151 0.33 -6.89 -21.02
C ARG A 151 0.49 -6.82 -19.51
N TYR A 152 0.77 -7.99 -18.94
CA TYR A 152 1.14 -8.16 -17.54
C TYR A 152 2.67 -8.06 -17.40
N HIS A 153 3.16 -7.08 -16.65
CA HIS A 153 4.58 -6.88 -16.39
C HIS A 153 4.94 -7.55 -15.06
N TYR A 154 5.74 -8.61 -15.09
CA TYR A 154 6.09 -9.40 -13.90
C TYR A 154 7.48 -9.03 -13.37
N ALA A 155 7.57 -8.73 -12.08
CA ALA A 155 8.86 -8.55 -11.40
C ALA A 155 9.56 -9.90 -11.13
N ASP A 156 8.82 -11.00 -11.07
CA ASP A 156 9.36 -12.35 -10.98
C ASP A 156 9.37 -13.01 -12.37
N ASP A 157 10.55 -13.14 -12.96
CA ASP A 157 10.77 -13.74 -14.28
C ASP A 157 10.16 -15.14 -14.42
N SER A 158 10.08 -15.91 -13.33
CA SER A 158 9.52 -17.26 -13.36
C SER A 158 8.02 -17.27 -13.71
N GLN A 159 7.34 -16.14 -13.53
CA GLN A 159 5.91 -15.98 -13.81
C GLN A 159 5.63 -15.47 -15.23
N ALA A 160 6.64 -14.95 -15.94
CA ALA A 160 6.49 -14.35 -17.27
C ALA A 160 6.41 -15.39 -18.41
N SER A 161 5.60 -16.43 -18.25
CA SER A 161 5.52 -17.57 -19.18
C SER A 161 4.38 -17.51 -20.21
N SER A 162 3.51 -16.49 -20.13
CA SER A 162 2.34 -16.35 -21.01
C SER A 162 2.60 -15.41 -22.20
N SER A 163 1.82 -15.54 -23.28
CA SER A 163 1.91 -14.66 -24.45
C SER A 163 1.59 -13.19 -24.13
N ASN A 164 0.87 -12.95 -23.04
CA ASN A 164 0.41 -11.62 -22.62
C ASN A 164 1.21 -11.11 -21.42
N SER A 165 2.40 -11.68 -21.17
CA SER A 165 3.31 -11.20 -20.13
C SER A 165 4.61 -10.64 -20.70
N THR A 166 5.25 -9.79 -19.92
CA THR A 166 6.58 -9.25 -20.16
C THR A 166 7.32 -9.25 -18.82
N PRO A 167 8.60 -9.68 -18.77
CA PRO A 167 9.46 -9.42 -17.63
C PRO A 167 9.61 -7.93 -17.36
N ALA A 168 9.49 -7.51 -16.10
CA ALA A 168 9.87 -6.18 -15.68
C ALA A 168 11.41 -6.04 -15.75
N PRO A 169 11.93 -4.81 -15.89
CA PRO A 169 13.37 -4.58 -16.00
C PRO A 169 14.09 -4.57 -14.63
N PHE A 170 13.48 -5.20 -13.62
CA PHE A 170 13.89 -5.29 -12.22
C PHE A 170 13.18 -6.47 -11.55
N ASP A 171 13.74 -6.95 -10.45
CA ASP A 171 13.17 -8.01 -9.61
C ASP A 171 12.25 -7.42 -8.52
N GLU A 172 11.49 -8.27 -7.82
CA GLU A 172 10.58 -7.82 -6.75
C GLU A 172 11.29 -7.36 -5.46
N ASP A 173 12.59 -7.64 -5.31
CA ASP A 173 13.33 -7.29 -4.10
C ASP A 173 13.71 -5.80 -4.05
N TYR A 174 13.79 -5.26 -2.83
CA TYR A 174 14.09 -3.84 -2.63
C TYR A 174 15.45 -3.42 -3.19
N GLY A 175 16.46 -4.29 -3.19
CA GLY A 175 17.78 -3.95 -3.73
C GLY A 175 17.71 -3.69 -5.24
N SER A 176 17.04 -4.59 -5.98
CA SER A 176 16.82 -4.46 -7.42
C SER A 176 15.99 -3.21 -7.75
N LEU A 177 14.89 -2.98 -7.01
CA LEU A 177 14.03 -1.79 -7.17
C LEU A 177 14.76 -0.47 -6.87
N GLU A 178 15.51 -0.39 -5.77
CA GLU A 178 16.24 0.82 -5.38
C GLU A 178 17.37 1.14 -6.37
N GLN A 179 18.09 0.11 -6.82
CA GLN A 179 19.13 0.23 -7.83
C GLN A 179 18.57 0.72 -9.15
N LYS A 180 17.51 0.08 -9.66
CA LYS A 180 16.90 0.41 -10.94
C LYS A 180 16.18 1.76 -10.91
N GLY A 181 15.47 2.06 -9.83
CA GLY A 181 14.76 3.32 -9.62
C GLY A 181 15.69 4.50 -9.32
N GLY A 182 16.95 4.23 -8.93
CA GLY A 182 17.93 5.25 -8.56
C GLY A 182 17.45 6.09 -7.37
N THR A 183 16.81 5.45 -6.40
CA THR A 183 16.33 6.03 -5.14
C THR A 183 16.30 4.94 -4.08
N THR A 184 16.59 5.28 -2.83
CA THR A 184 16.40 4.34 -1.71
C THR A 184 14.98 4.48 -1.15
N ARG A 185 14.49 3.47 -0.43
CA ARG A 185 13.22 3.56 0.34
C ARG A 185 13.17 4.73 1.32
N TYR A 186 14.33 5.17 1.82
CA TYR A 186 14.44 6.30 2.75
C TYR A 186 14.24 7.66 2.06
N ASP A 187 14.51 7.73 0.76
CA ASP A 187 14.50 8.98 -0.01
C ASP A 187 13.18 9.22 -0.75
N VAL A 188 12.39 8.16 -0.95
CA VAL A 188 11.08 8.24 -1.61
C VAL A 188 10.14 9.15 -0.82
N THR A 189 9.54 10.11 -1.53
CA THR A 189 8.49 10.99 -1.00
C THR A 189 7.10 10.50 -1.41
N TYR A 190 6.19 10.64 -0.45
CA TYR A 190 4.82 10.19 -0.53
C TYR A 190 3.88 11.37 -0.37
N SER A 191 2.99 11.53 -1.34
CA SER A 191 1.86 12.42 -1.35
C SER A 191 0.78 11.83 -2.25
N GLU A 192 -0.43 12.37 -2.20
CA GLU A 192 -1.48 12.09 -3.19
C GLU A 192 -0.97 12.22 -4.64
N VAL A 193 -0.18 13.27 -4.92
CA VAL A 193 0.39 13.54 -6.25
C VAL A 193 1.45 12.52 -6.63
N SER A 194 2.39 12.19 -5.74
CA SER A 194 3.47 11.25 -6.09
C SER A 194 2.95 9.82 -6.28
N LEU A 195 1.92 9.41 -5.52
CA LEU A 195 1.24 8.13 -5.70
C LEU A 195 0.45 8.08 -7.02
N SER A 196 -0.24 9.17 -7.36
CA SER A 196 -0.94 9.32 -8.66
C SER A 196 0.03 9.20 -9.83
N ASN A 197 1.20 9.86 -9.73
CA ASN A 197 2.26 9.72 -10.73
C ASN A 197 2.79 8.28 -10.82
N ALA A 198 2.91 7.56 -9.70
CA ALA A 198 3.31 6.16 -9.71
C ALA A 198 2.30 5.27 -10.47
N VAL A 199 0.99 5.51 -10.30
CA VAL A 199 -0.05 4.83 -11.11
C VAL A 199 0.20 5.07 -12.60
N HIS A 200 0.40 6.32 -13.02
CA HIS A 200 0.65 6.64 -14.42
C HIS A 200 1.95 6.04 -14.98
N SER A 201 3.03 6.02 -14.19
CA SER A 201 4.30 5.43 -14.60
C SER A 201 4.19 3.93 -14.88
N LEU A 202 3.50 3.19 -13.99
CA LEU A 202 3.24 1.77 -14.18
C LEU A 202 2.29 1.54 -15.37
N LEU A 203 1.20 2.31 -15.44
CA LEU A 203 0.21 2.18 -16.50
C LEU A 203 0.81 2.41 -17.90
N LYS A 204 1.76 3.36 -18.02
CA LYS A 204 2.46 3.64 -19.28
C LYS A 204 3.46 2.55 -19.67
N ALA A 205 4.06 1.86 -18.69
CA ALA A 205 5.16 0.91 -18.89
C ALA A 205 6.28 1.46 -19.79
N GLY A 206 6.65 2.73 -19.55
CA GLY A 206 7.57 3.49 -20.41
C GLY A 206 9.03 3.39 -19.97
N ASP A 207 9.44 4.33 -19.12
CA ASP A 207 10.82 4.39 -18.61
C ASP A 207 11.04 3.39 -17.47
N ASP A 208 12.07 2.56 -17.56
CA ASP A 208 12.31 1.49 -16.58
C ASP A 208 12.59 2.01 -15.16
N ARG A 209 13.26 3.16 -15.04
CA ARG A 209 13.60 3.76 -13.75
C ARG A 209 12.34 4.28 -13.07
N ASP A 210 11.47 4.95 -13.83
CA ASP A 210 10.18 5.43 -13.34
C ASP A 210 9.27 4.27 -12.94
N GLN A 211 9.28 3.17 -13.70
CA GLN A 211 8.55 1.95 -13.36
C GLN A 211 9.06 1.32 -12.06
N ALA A 212 10.38 1.16 -11.89
CA ALA A 212 10.97 0.58 -10.68
C ALA A 212 10.64 1.43 -9.44
N ARG A 213 10.74 2.76 -9.56
CA ARG A 213 10.39 3.69 -8.48
C ARG A 213 8.89 3.63 -8.14
N ALA A 214 8.03 3.57 -9.15
CA ALA A 214 6.59 3.46 -8.93
C ALA A 214 6.21 2.11 -8.30
N PHE A 215 6.83 1.01 -8.75
CA PHE A 215 6.63 -0.31 -8.18
C PHE A 215 7.11 -0.39 -6.72
N LEU A 216 8.24 0.24 -6.40
CA LEU A 216 8.72 0.40 -5.03
C LEU A 216 7.69 1.11 -4.13
N MET A 217 7.11 2.21 -4.61
CA MET A 217 6.05 2.93 -3.88
C MET A 217 4.80 2.05 -3.67
N MET A 218 4.41 1.27 -4.67
CA MET A 218 3.28 0.33 -4.55
C MET A 218 3.60 -0.81 -3.58
N ALA A 219 4.83 -1.32 -3.56
CA ALA A 219 5.26 -2.36 -2.63
C ALA A 219 5.19 -1.87 -1.18
N GLN A 220 5.73 -0.68 -0.89
CA GLN A 220 5.66 -0.11 0.46
C GLN A 220 4.21 0.21 0.86
N THR A 221 3.43 0.84 -0.02
CA THR A 221 2.05 1.23 0.29
C THR A 221 1.12 0.04 0.45
N LEU A 222 1.16 -0.95 -0.44
CA LEU A 222 0.22 -2.07 -0.41
C LEU A 222 0.72 -3.22 0.45
N ALA A 223 1.93 -3.74 0.19
CA ALA A 223 2.45 -4.90 0.90
C ALA A 223 2.84 -4.53 2.34
N GLU A 224 3.67 -3.49 2.52
CA GLU A 224 4.14 -3.14 3.87
C GLU A 224 3.07 -2.49 4.72
N GLY A 225 2.19 -1.67 4.13
CA GLY A 225 0.99 -1.19 4.81
C GLY A 225 0.09 -2.34 5.30
N SER A 226 -0.03 -3.40 4.50
CA SER A 226 -0.82 -4.57 4.88
C SER A 226 -0.11 -5.43 5.93
N ARG A 227 1.21 -5.57 5.91
CA ARG A 227 1.99 -6.27 6.95
C ARG A 227 2.02 -5.51 8.28
N PHE A 228 2.21 -4.19 8.24
CA PHE A 228 2.49 -3.37 9.42
C PHE A 228 1.48 -2.23 9.58
N ARG A 229 0.75 -2.23 10.70
CA ARG A 229 -0.21 -1.16 11.01
C ARG A 229 0.41 0.24 11.06
N PRO A 230 1.60 0.47 11.65
CA PRO A 230 2.23 1.79 11.62
C PRO A 230 2.49 2.31 10.21
N ILE A 231 2.85 1.41 9.29
CA ILE A 231 3.08 1.75 7.89
C ILE A 231 1.76 2.09 7.19
N ALA A 232 0.70 1.31 7.45
CA ALA A 232 -0.64 1.67 6.96
C ALA A 232 -1.12 3.03 7.49
N GLU A 233 -0.90 3.33 8.77
CA GLU A 233 -1.28 4.64 9.31
C GLU A 233 -0.52 5.77 8.62
N PHE A 234 0.78 5.60 8.41
CA PHE A 234 1.58 6.56 7.65
C PHE A 234 1.00 6.79 6.25
N PHE A 235 0.71 5.73 5.49
CA PHE A 235 0.20 5.87 4.13
C PHE A 235 -1.24 6.34 4.04
N HIS A 236 -2.09 6.05 5.03
CA HIS A 236 -3.41 6.66 5.13
C HIS A 236 -3.31 8.19 5.18
N LEU A 237 -2.37 8.71 5.97
CA LEU A 237 -2.14 10.15 6.08
C LEU A 237 -1.44 10.70 4.83
N ALA A 238 -0.39 10.04 4.35
CA ALA A 238 0.39 10.51 3.20
C ALA A 238 -0.41 10.52 1.87
N SER A 239 -1.41 9.65 1.75
CA SER A 239 -2.29 9.61 0.57
C SER A 239 -3.52 10.51 0.66
N ALA A 240 -3.72 11.21 1.79
CA ALA A 240 -4.85 12.10 1.95
C ALA A 240 -4.69 13.40 1.12
N PRO A 241 -5.80 14.04 0.71
CA PRO A 241 -5.73 15.22 -0.14
C PRO A 241 -4.99 16.40 0.50
N ASN A 242 -4.24 17.14 -0.31
CA ASN A 242 -3.49 18.33 0.11
C ASN A 242 -2.41 18.10 1.18
N VAL A 243 -1.99 16.86 1.41
CA VAL A 243 -0.88 16.54 2.31
C VAL A 243 0.44 16.81 1.61
N GLN A 244 1.35 17.51 2.31
CA GLN A 244 2.70 17.76 1.81
C GLN A 244 3.46 16.45 1.64
N GLU A 245 4.37 16.43 0.68
CA GLU A 245 5.29 15.31 0.50
C GLU A 245 6.01 14.95 1.81
N THR A 246 5.87 13.70 2.20
CA THR A 246 6.49 13.15 3.41
C THR A 246 7.32 11.92 3.07
N ARG A 247 8.29 11.58 3.92
CA ARG A 247 9.14 10.38 3.76
C ARG A 247 8.78 9.37 4.83
N LEU A 248 8.85 8.09 4.47
CA LEU A 248 8.65 7.02 5.42
C LEU A 248 9.78 7.10 6.48
N PRO A 249 9.47 7.23 7.78
CA PRO A 249 10.49 7.26 8.82
C PRO A 249 11.38 6.02 8.74
N TRP A 250 12.70 6.20 8.93
CA TRP A 250 13.66 5.11 8.78
C TRP A 250 13.38 3.92 9.72
N GLN A 251 12.76 4.18 10.88
CA GLN A 251 12.30 3.16 11.82
C GLN A 251 11.23 2.24 11.21
N LEU A 252 10.37 2.78 10.35
CA LEU A 252 9.37 1.98 9.64
C LEU A 252 10.02 1.17 8.51
N VAL A 253 10.99 1.74 7.78
CA VAL A 253 11.77 0.99 6.79
C VAL A 253 12.53 -0.18 7.45
N ASP A 254 13.09 0.03 8.65
CA ASP A 254 13.76 -1.02 9.43
C ASP A 254 12.82 -2.18 9.80
N MET A 255 11.52 -1.89 10.01
CA MET A 255 10.51 -2.93 10.24
C MET A 255 10.27 -3.80 9.00
N GLU A 256 10.30 -3.22 7.79
CA GLU A 256 10.14 -3.97 6.53
C GLU A 256 11.19 -5.09 6.43
N ASN A 257 12.45 -4.78 6.80
CA ASN A 257 13.56 -5.73 6.80
C ASN A 257 13.41 -6.85 7.85
N SER A 258 12.54 -6.65 8.85
CA SER A 258 12.36 -7.57 9.96
C SER A 258 11.18 -8.54 9.76
N TRP A 259 10.34 -8.36 8.74
CA TRP A 259 9.11 -9.12 8.56
C TRP A 259 9.31 -10.64 8.53
N GLY A 260 10.32 -11.11 7.80
CA GLY A 260 10.64 -12.54 7.72
C GLY A 260 11.01 -13.14 9.08
N GLN A 261 11.90 -12.48 9.82
CA GLN A 261 12.34 -12.92 11.16
C GLN A 261 11.19 -12.90 12.17
N LEU A 262 10.36 -11.85 12.13
CA LEU A 262 9.15 -11.72 12.96
C LEU A 262 8.18 -12.88 12.70
N SER A 263 7.94 -13.20 11.42
CA SER A 263 7.02 -14.26 11.00
C SER A 263 7.55 -15.65 11.35
N GLU A 264 8.83 -15.92 11.10
CA GLU A 264 9.48 -17.19 11.47
C GLU A 264 9.43 -17.43 12.97
N ARG A 265 9.71 -16.41 13.77
CA ARG A 265 9.63 -16.50 15.22
C ARG A 265 8.21 -16.78 15.69
N PHE A 266 7.22 -16.05 15.18
CA PHE A 266 5.82 -16.31 15.49
C PHE A 266 5.44 -17.76 15.18
N ASN A 267 5.78 -18.25 13.99
CA ASN A 267 5.51 -19.63 13.57
C ASN A 267 6.21 -20.66 14.47
N THR A 268 7.45 -20.41 14.85
CA THR A 268 8.21 -21.28 15.76
C THR A 268 7.55 -21.35 17.13
N GLN A 269 7.12 -20.20 17.68
CA GLN A 269 6.45 -20.17 18.97
C GLN A 269 5.07 -20.84 18.94
N MET A 270 4.35 -20.71 17.81
CA MET A 270 3.07 -21.40 17.59
C MET A 270 3.24 -22.93 17.57
N LYS A 271 4.32 -23.43 16.94
CA LYS A 271 4.64 -24.86 16.90
C LYS A 271 5.09 -25.41 18.26
N ASN A 272 5.88 -24.64 19.00
CA ASN A 272 6.53 -25.13 20.23
C ASN A 272 5.72 -24.90 21.51
N GLN A 273 4.47 -24.42 21.43
CA GLN A 273 3.54 -24.25 22.56
C GLN A 273 4.21 -23.70 23.85
N GLN A 274 4.83 -22.52 23.75
CA GLN A 274 5.31 -21.68 24.87
C GLN A 274 6.44 -22.23 25.78
N SER A 275 6.91 -23.48 25.65
CA SER A 275 7.82 -24.06 26.66
C SER A 275 9.28 -23.63 26.56
N GLU A 276 9.70 -22.98 25.46
CA GLU A 276 11.06 -22.47 25.35
C GLU A 276 11.10 -20.94 25.22
N PRO A 277 11.80 -20.22 26.12
CA PRO A 277 12.12 -18.83 25.91
C PRO A 277 12.96 -18.73 24.63
N ALA A 278 12.46 -17.97 23.65
CA ALA A 278 13.17 -17.78 22.39
C ALA A 278 14.57 -17.22 22.67
N SER A 279 15.60 -17.87 22.14
CA SER A 279 17.01 -17.55 22.38
C SER A 279 17.47 -16.25 21.70
N SER A 280 16.67 -15.69 20.78
CA SER A 280 16.98 -14.44 20.09
C SER A 280 15.97 -13.34 20.40
N ALA A 281 16.49 -12.18 20.78
CA ALA A 281 15.70 -10.99 21.01
C ALA A 281 15.13 -10.43 19.70
N LEU A 282 13.83 -10.12 19.65
CA LEU A 282 13.24 -9.35 18.54
C LEU A 282 12.85 -7.99 19.07
N TRP A 283 13.29 -6.97 18.34
CA TRP A 283 12.97 -5.58 18.61
C TRP A 283 12.14 -5.04 17.46
N ILE A 284 11.08 -4.32 17.80
CA ILE A 284 10.25 -3.64 16.81
C ILE A 284 10.07 -2.17 17.18
N TRP A 285 9.98 -1.33 16.17
CA TRP A 285 9.73 0.08 16.38
C TRP A 285 8.24 0.35 16.63
N SER A 286 7.98 1.29 17.53
CA SER A 286 6.65 1.84 17.78
C SER A 286 6.76 3.33 18.03
N PHE A 287 5.81 4.08 17.49
CA PHE A 287 5.71 5.51 17.73
C PHE A 287 4.91 5.80 18.99
N ASN A 288 5.54 6.41 19.99
CA ASN A 288 4.86 6.85 21.19
C ASN A 288 4.17 8.20 20.91
N ARG A 289 2.86 8.16 20.67
CA ARG A 289 2.07 9.37 20.39
C ARG A 289 2.05 10.41 21.50
N LYS A 290 2.35 10.03 22.75
CA LYS A 290 2.40 10.96 23.88
C LYS A 290 3.69 11.78 23.89
N THR A 291 4.81 11.13 23.58
CA THR A 291 6.13 11.79 23.59
C THR A 291 6.56 12.28 22.21
N GLY A 292 5.94 11.78 21.15
CA GLY A 292 6.37 12.03 19.77
C GLY A 292 7.65 11.28 19.39
N GLU A 293 8.04 10.26 20.16
CA GLU A 293 9.30 9.55 19.99
C GLU A 293 9.11 8.12 19.50
N TRP A 294 10.06 7.63 18.72
CA TRP A 294 10.16 6.22 18.37
C TRP A 294 10.83 5.43 19.51
N VAL A 295 10.17 4.37 19.96
CA VAL A 295 10.68 3.46 20.98
C VAL A 295 10.82 2.05 20.41
N LYS A 296 11.83 1.31 20.85
CA LYS A 296 11.95 -0.12 20.56
C LYS A 296 11.17 -0.91 21.61
N ILE A 297 10.27 -1.78 21.14
CA ILE A 297 9.54 -2.72 21.97
C ILE A 297 10.21 -4.08 21.83
N PHE A 298 10.44 -4.72 22.97
CA PHE A 298 10.94 -6.08 23.03
C PHE A 298 9.79 -7.07 22.86
N LEU A 299 9.84 -7.90 21.82
CA LEU A 299 8.90 -9.00 21.61
C LEU A 299 9.55 -10.28 22.15
N ASN A 300 9.17 -10.67 23.35
CA ASN A 300 9.76 -11.80 24.08
C ASN A 300 8.89 -13.06 24.02
N ASP A 301 7.58 -12.93 23.84
CA ASP A 301 6.63 -14.03 23.93
C ASP A 301 5.47 -13.87 22.93
N PRO A 302 4.68 -14.93 22.68
CA PRO A 302 3.56 -14.89 21.76
C PRO A 302 2.43 -13.96 22.19
N LYS A 303 2.41 -13.43 23.42
CA LYS A 303 1.40 -12.46 23.86
C LYS A 303 1.87 -11.04 23.60
N THR A 304 3.15 -10.71 23.77
CA THR A 304 3.69 -9.42 23.32
C THR A 304 3.62 -9.31 21.79
N PHE A 305 3.80 -10.44 21.12
CA PHE A 305 3.33 -10.86 19.79
C PHE A 305 2.40 -9.93 18.93
N ALA A 306 1.27 -10.41 18.44
CA ALA A 306 0.03 -10.61 19.16
C ALA A 306 -0.48 -9.29 19.78
N ALA A 307 -0.04 -8.87 20.98
CA ALA A 307 -0.39 -7.55 21.52
C ALA A 307 0.15 -6.41 20.66
N TYR A 308 1.35 -6.51 20.11
CA TYR A 308 1.85 -5.53 19.15
C TYR A 308 1.01 -5.53 17.86
N CYS A 309 0.62 -6.71 17.37
CA CYS A 309 -0.28 -6.84 16.21
C CYS A 309 -1.68 -6.21 16.45
N LEU A 310 -2.16 -6.16 17.70
CA LEU A 310 -3.48 -5.64 18.08
C LEU A 310 -3.50 -4.21 18.64
N LEU A 311 -2.60 -3.86 19.56
CA LEU A 311 -2.70 -2.64 20.37
C LEU A 311 -2.29 -1.38 19.61
N ILE A 312 -1.57 -1.52 18.49
CA ILE A 312 -1.41 -0.43 17.52
C ILE A 312 -2.75 -0.10 16.84
N ALA A 313 -3.64 -1.09 16.65
CA ALA A 313 -4.97 -0.87 16.06
C ALA A 313 -5.85 0.07 16.90
N LEU A 314 -5.61 0.13 18.21
CA LEU A 314 -6.39 0.92 19.14
C LEU A 314 -5.73 2.25 19.51
N GLY A 315 -4.52 2.53 19.03
CA GLY A 315 -3.72 3.69 19.45
C GLY A 315 -3.42 3.72 20.95
N LYS A 316 -3.47 2.56 21.63
CA LYS A 316 -3.47 2.46 23.10
C LYS A 316 -2.22 1.80 23.70
N TYR A 317 -1.28 1.35 22.88
CA TYR A 317 -0.08 0.72 23.43
C TYR A 317 0.84 1.77 24.08
N VAL A 318 0.97 1.70 25.40
CA VAL A 318 2.04 2.34 26.16
C VAL A 318 2.82 1.22 26.82
N PRO A 319 4.05 0.89 26.35
CA PRO A 319 4.85 -0.11 27.03
C PRO A 319 5.10 0.36 28.47
N LYS A 320 4.95 -0.54 29.44
CA LYS A 320 5.48 -0.28 30.77
C LYS A 320 7.01 -0.30 30.63
N SER A 321 7.67 0.80 30.97
CA SER A 321 9.13 0.83 31.11
C SER A 321 9.51 -0.19 32.18
N GLY A 322 10.17 -1.27 31.74
CA GLY A 322 10.89 -2.19 32.63
C GLY A 322 12.26 -1.64 32.96
#